data_AF-A0A933UI44-F1
#
_entry.id   AF-A0A933UI44-F1
#
_cell.length_a   1.000
_cell.length_b   1.000
_cell.length_c   1.000
_cell.angle_alpha   90.00
_cell.angle_beta   90.00
_cell.angle_gamma   90.00
#
_symmetry.space_group_name_H-M   'P 1'
#
loop_
_entity.id
_entity.type
_entity.pdbx_description
1 polymer ?
#
loop_
_entity_poly.entity_id
_entity_poly.type
_entity_poly.pdbx_seq_one_letter_code
_entity_poly.pdbx_strand_id
1 'polypeptide(L)'
;MIKLIGPDRETFLKGRRCENQGLGIGAFVYYRRVVENQKNRIIEEILKVAEKLDVSPNIITALKAAKNETQFSKALASVKDAMPQALLINGHNPLTLLHSALSDGLHDQTDEHCLEIASSVRVVLGELSERLAQALKDEAELNNALSKLMGARDAKAVPRIGASRAEQETNRTSGAAGSSR
;
A
#
# COMPACT_ATOMS: atom_id res chain seq x y z
N MET A 1 6.61 7.44 6.88
CA MET A 1 6.88 8.89 6.63
C MET A 1 8.33 9.21 6.23
N ILE A 2 9.34 9.00 7.09
CA ILE A 2 10.75 9.43 6.83
C ILE A 2 11.29 8.86 5.51
N LYS A 3 10.93 7.62 5.17
CA LYS A 3 11.32 7.02 3.88
C LYS A 3 10.80 7.82 2.69
N LEU A 4 9.56 8.35 2.70
CA LEU A 4 8.95 9.11 1.60
C LEU A 4 9.56 10.50 1.42
N ILE A 5 9.96 11.15 2.50
CA ILE A 5 10.50 12.53 2.49
C ILE A 5 12.03 12.62 2.63
N GLY A 6 12.73 11.48 2.59
CA GLY A 6 14.17 11.31 2.84
C GLY A 6 15.06 12.53 2.53
N PRO A 7 15.14 13.04 1.29
CA PRO A 7 15.97 14.19 0.94
C PRO A 7 15.62 15.49 1.69
N ASP A 8 14.35 15.67 2.05
CA ASP A 8 13.82 16.82 2.78
C ASP A 8 13.58 16.54 4.27
N ARG A 9 14.18 15.49 4.82
CA ARG A 9 14.05 15.11 6.24
C ARG A 9 14.33 16.30 7.17
N GLU A 10 15.44 17.01 6.94
CA GLU A 10 15.81 18.16 7.78
C GLU A 10 14.84 19.33 7.65
N THR A 11 14.33 19.59 6.44
CA THR A 11 13.27 20.59 6.19
C THR A 11 12.00 20.22 6.96
N PHE A 12 11.58 18.96 6.90
CA PHE A 12 10.42 18.46 7.62
C PHE A 12 10.59 18.57 9.15
N LEU A 13 11.78 18.26 9.67
CA LEU A 13 12.06 18.41 11.11
C LEU A 13 12.07 19.86 11.56
N LYS A 14 12.47 20.82 10.72
CA LYS A 14 12.29 22.25 11.00
C LYS A 14 10.80 22.59 11.12
N GLY A 15 9.97 22.11 10.19
CA GLY A 15 8.51 22.26 10.27
C GLY A 15 7.92 21.70 11.56
N ARG A 16 8.34 20.49 11.97
CA ARG A 16 7.94 19.87 13.25
C ARG A 16 8.33 20.70 14.46
N ARG A 17 9.51 21.32 14.46
CA ARG A 17 9.94 22.19 15.57
C ARG A 17 9.09 23.44 15.64
N CYS A 18 8.82 24.09 14.50
CA CYS A 18 7.93 25.24 14.43
C CYS A 18 6.52 24.87 14.93
N GLU A 19 5.95 23.77 14.45
CA GLU A 19 4.63 23.26 14.88
C GLU A 19 4.58 23.06 16.40
N ASN A 20 5.58 22.37 16.97
CA ASN A 20 5.65 22.10 18.42
C ASN A 20 5.85 23.36 19.28
N GLN A 21 6.36 24.45 18.70
CA GLN A 21 6.57 25.74 19.38
C GLN A 21 5.39 26.70 19.14
N GLY A 22 4.36 26.26 18.42
CA GLY A 22 3.24 27.11 18.05
C GLY A 22 3.58 28.17 17.01
N LEU A 23 4.65 27.98 16.22
CA LEU A 23 5.04 28.86 15.11
C LEU A 23 4.41 28.37 13.81
N GLY A 24 3.15 28.72 13.58
CA GLY A 24 2.32 28.18 12.50
C GLY A 24 2.78 28.55 11.10
N ILE A 25 3.12 29.82 10.84
CA ILE A 25 3.64 30.27 9.55
C ILE A 25 4.92 29.51 9.20
N GLY A 26 5.83 29.38 10.18
CA GLY A 26 7.07 28.63 10.02
C GLY A 26 6.82 27.16 9.69
N ALA A 27 5.91 26.51 10.43
CA ALA A 27 5.53 25.12 10.22
C ALA A 27 4.95 24.90 8.81
N PHE A 28 4.02 25.77 8.40
CA PHE A 28 3.38 25.74 7.09
C PHE A 28 4.40 25.86 5.96
N VAL A 29 5.29 26.87 6.01
CA VAL A 29 6.30 27.10 4.97
C VAL A 29 7.22 25.89 4.82
N TYR A 30 7.67 25.30 5.93
CA TYR A 30 8.53 24.13 5.85
C TYR A 30 7.81 22.91 5.28
N TYR A 31 6.56 22.64 5.68
CA TYR A 31 5.81 21.51 5.10
C TYR A 31 5.45 21.72 3.64
N ARG A 32 5.10 22.95 3.25
CA ARG A 32 4.91 23.33 1.85
C ARG A 32 6.14 22.94 1.02
N ARG A 33 7.32 23.37 1.47
CA ARG A 33 8.58 23.10 0.80
C ARG A 33 8.88 21.60 0.69
N VAL A 34 8.60 20.82 1.73
CA VAL A 34 8.76 19.35 1.70
C VAL A 34 7.86 18.74 0.62
N VAL A 35 6.57 19.10 0.59
CA VAL A 35 5.60 18.53 -0.37
C VAL A 35 5.97 18.91 -1.80
N GLU A 36 6.31 20.17 -2.05
CA GLU A 36 6.69 20.66 -3.38
C GLU A 36 7.99 20.02 -3.88
N ASN A 37 9.04 19.97 -3.06
CA ASN A 37 10.32 19.37 -3.43
C ASN A 37 10.21 17.86 -3.66
N GLN A 38 9.36 17.17 -2.90
CA GLN A 38 9.20 15.73 -2.97
C GLN A 38 8.13 15.29 -3.98
N LYS A 39 7.50 16.21 -4.73
CA LYS A 39 6.45 15.90 -5.71
C LYS A 39 6.76 14.69 -6.58
N ASN A 40 7.89 14.74 -7.29
CA ASN A 40 8.27 13.69 -8.25
C ASN A 40 8.42 12.34 -7.56
N ARG A 41 8.98 12.35 -6.34
CA ARG A 41 9.18 11.15 -5.54
C ARG A 41 7.86 10.57 -5.05
N ILE A 42 6.94 11.41 -4.60
CA ILE A 42 5.60 10.98 -4.18
C ILE A 42 4.85 10.36 -5.36
N ILE A 43 4.86 11.02 -6.53
CA ILE A 43 4.24 10.49 -7.76
C ILE A 43 4.89 9.16 -8.17
N GLU A 44 6.21 9.03 -8.03
CA GLU A 44 6.93 7.79 -8.35
C GLU A 44 6.56 6.64 -7.42
N GLU A 45 6.38 6.88 -6.11
CA GLU A 45 5.91 5.83 -5.20
C GLU A 45 4.46 5.43 -5.50
N ILE A 46 3.61 6.39 -5.88
CA ILE A 46 2.22 6.11 -6.33
C ILE A 46 2.24 5.29 -7.62
N LEU A 47 3.12 5.60 -8.56
CA LEU A 47 3.30 4.85 -9.80
C LEU A 47 3.69 3.39 -9.52
N LYS A 48 4.61 3.15 -8.58
CA LYS A 48 4.98 1.77 -8.18
C LYS A 48 3.79 1.00 -7.62
N VAL A 49 2.93 1.65 -6.83
CA VAL A 49 1.69 1.03 -6.32
C VAL A 49 0.73 0.75 -7.47
N ALA A 50 0.54 1.70 -8.37
CA ALA A 50 -0.31 1.55 -9.55
C ALA A 50 0.15 0.35 -10.41
N GLU A 51 1.45 0.24 -10.69
CA GLU A 51 2.03 -0.88 -11.45
C GLU A 51 1.88 -2.21 -10.69
N LYS A 52 2.08 -2.23 -9.37
CA LYS A 52 1.91 -3.44 -8.55
C LYS A 52 0.46 -3.94 -8.50
N LEU A 53 -0.51 -3.02 -8.50
CA LEU A 53 -1.94 -3.34 -8.43
C LEU A 53 -2.57 -3.55 -9.82
N ASP A 54 -1.77 -3.55 -10.89
CA ASP A 54 -2.22 -3.69 -12.28
C ASP A 54 -3.39 -2.75 -12.62
N VAL A 55 -3.30 -1.49 -12.18
CA VAL A 55 -4.33 -0.49 -12.49
C VAL A 55 -4.30 -0.12 -13.98
N SER A 56 -5.40 0.43 -14.48
CA SER A 56 -5.57 0.81 -15.89
C SER A 56 -4.33 1.51 -16.49
N PRO A 57 -3.89 1.13 -17.71
CA PRO A 57 -2.78 1.78 -18.41
C PRO A 57 -2.91 3.30 -18.55
N ASN A 58 -4.15 3.80 -18.58
CA ASN A 58 -4.43 5.25 -18.64
C ASN A 58 -3.98 5.96 -17.36
N ILE A 59 -4.19 5.35 -16.19
CA ILE A 59 -3.76 5.88 -14.88
C ILE A 59 -2.22 5.88 -14.81
N ILE A 60 -1.58 4.79 -15.23
CA ILE A 60 -0.11 4.67 -15.27
C ILE A 60 0.48 5.75 -16.19
N THR A 61 -0.12 5.97 -17.35
CA THR A 61 0.32 7.00 -18.31
C THR A 61 0.16 8.41 -17.74
N ALA A 62 -0.96 8.70 -17.08
CA ALA A 62 -1.19 9.98 -16.42
C ALA A 62 -0.16 10.27 -15.30
N LEU A 63 0.13 9.26 -14.46
CA LEU A 63 1.15 9.36 -13.41
C LEU A 63 2.56 9.60 -13.98
N LYS A 64 2.93 8.91 -15.07
CA LYS A 64 4.21 9.11 -15.77
C LYS A 64 4.32 10.52 -16.35
N ALA A 65 3.25 11.03 -16.96
CA ALA A 65 3.21 12.41 -17.47
C ALA A 65 3.35 13.44 -16.33
N ALA A 66 2.64 13.24 -15.22
CA ALA A 66 2.67 14.14 -14.07
C ALA A 66 4.04 14.20 -13.37
N LYS A 67 4.78 13.08 -13.33
CA LYS A 67 6.15 13.05 -12.80
C LYS A 67 7.09 13.97 -13.58
N ASN A 68 6.89 14.09 -14.90
CA ASN A 68 7.74 14.88 -15.79
C ASN A 68 7.28 16.34 -15.95
N GLU A 69 6.07 16.66 -15.51
CA GLU A 69 5.56 18.02 -15.50
C GLU A 69 6.36 18.87 -14.50
N THR A 70 6.73 20.10 -14.85
CA THR A 70 7.54 20.97 -13.99
C THR A 70 6.65 21.79 -13.05
N GLN A 71 5.45 22.18 -13.51
CA GLN A 71 4.51 22.94 -12.71
C GLN A 71 3.72 22.03 -11.75
N PHE A 72 3.87 22.22 -10.44
CA PHE A 72 3.24 21.39 -9.42
C PHE A 72 1.70 21.31 -9.58
N SER A 73 1.04 22.47 -9.76
CA SER A 73 -0.42 22.52 -9.95
C SER A 73 -0.89 21.74 -11.18
N LYS A 74 -0.14 21.79 -12.28
CA LYS A 74 -0.49 21.09 -13.53
C LYS A 74 -0.27 19.58 -13.40
N ALA A 75 0.81 19.17 -12.72
CA ALA A 75 1.08 17.77 -12.41
C ALA A 75 -0.05 17.16 -11.56
N LEU A 76 -0.63 17.94 -10.63
CA LEU A 76 -1.72 17.45 -9.80
C LEU A 76 -3.08 17.46 -10.47
N ALA A 77 -3.35 18.43 -11.33
CA ALA A 77 -4.54 18.42 -12.17
C ALA A 77 -4.61 17.17 -13.04
N SER A 78 -3.48 16.71 -13.59
CA SER A 78 -3.44 15.50 -14.43
C SER A 78 -3.57 14.19 -13.66
N VAL A 79 -3.34 14.18 -12.34
CA VAL A 79 -3.47 12.96 -11.50
C VAL A 79 -4.64 13.01 -10.52
N LYS A 80 -5.51 14.01 -10.64
CA LYS A 80 -6.70 14.16 -9.79
C LYS A 80 -7.52 12.86 -9.76
N ASP A 81 -7.74 12.28 -10.94
CA ASP A 81 -8.50 11.04 -11.13
C ASP A 81 -7.60 9.80 -11.30
N ALA A 82 -6.27 9.98 -11.28
CA ALA A 82 -5.28 8.92 -11.49
C ALA A 82 -4.72 8.35 -10.17
N MET A 83 -5.55 8.28 -9.13
CA MET A 83 -5.15 7.75 -7.82
C MET A 83 -5.69 6.34 -7.60
N PRO A 84 -4.83 5.33 -7.33
CA PRO A 84 -5.29 4.00 -6.94
C PRO A 84 -6.20 4.07 -5.70
N GLN A 85 -7.30 3.32 -5.70
CA GLN A 85 -8.28 3.31 -4.61
C GLN A 85 -7.64 3.01 -3.24
N ALA A 86 -6.63 2.14 -3.21
CA ALA A 86 -5.89 1.79 -1.99
C ALA A 86 -5.19 3.01 -1.33
N LEU A 87 -4.91 4.07 -2.09
CA LEU A 87 -4.20 5.26 -1.63
C LEU A 87 -5.14 6.44 -1.30
N LEU A 88 -6.44 6.31 -1.56
CA LEU A 88 -7.41 7.34 -1.16
C LEU A 88 -7.56 7.37 0.37
N ILE A 89 -7.72 8.57 0.91
CA ILE A 89 -8.02 8.78 2.34
C ILE A 89 -9.48 9.18 2.45
N ASN A 90 -10.31 8.32 3.03
CA ASN A 90 -11.77 8.50 3.10
C ASN A 90 -12.40 8.82 1.74
N GLY A 91 -11.90 8.21 0.66
CA GLY A 91 -12.37 8.45 -0.71
C GLY A 91 -11.78 9.70 -1.40
N HIS A 92 -10.93 10.47 -0.72
CA HIS A 92 -10.31 11.67 -1.28
C HIS A 92 -8.88 11.42 -1.74
N ASN A 93 -8.49 12.09 -2.83
CA ASN A 93 -7.10 12.12 -3.31
C ASN A 93 -6.25 13.02 -2.39
N PRO A 94 -5.29 12.47 -1.63
CA PRO A 94 -4.49 13.25 -0.70
C PRO A 94 -3.60 14.31 -1.37
N LEU A 95 -3.15 14.08 -2.61
CA LEU A 95 -2.33 15.08 -3.31
C LEU A 95 -3.11 16.34 -3.64
N THR A 96 -4.37 16.18 -4.07
CA THR A 96 -5.25 17.32 -4.34
C THR A 96 -5.53 18.10 -3.07
N LEU A 97 -5.80 17.43 -1.95
CA LEU A 97 -6.01 18.08 -0.65
C LEU A 97 -4.78 18.87 -0.19
N LEU A 98 -3.60 18.25 -0.25
CA LEU A 98 -2.33 18.89 0.09
C LEU A 98 -2.07 20.11 -0.79
N HIS A 99 -2.32 20.00 -2.09
CA HIS A 99 -2.12 21.11 -3.02
C HIS A 99 -3.04 22.27 -2.77
N SER A 100 -4.34 22.02 -2.60
CA SER A 100 -5.30 23.08 -2.29
C SER A 100 -4.87 23.85 -1.03
N ALA A 101 -4.55 23.12 0.05
CA ALA A 101 -4.12 23.74 1.30
C ALA A 101 -2.82 24.56 1.19
N LEU A 102 -1.88 24.14 0.33
CA LEU A 102 -0.56 24.77 0.20
C LEU A 102 -0.51 25.89 -0.85
N SER A 103 -1.52 25.98 -1.72
CA SER A 103 -1.57 26.93 -2.84
C SER A 103 -2.22 28.27 -2.49
N ASP A 104 -3.13 28.29 -1.53
CA ASP A 104 -3.93 29.48 -1.17
C ASP A 104 -3.09 30.64 -0.59
N GLY A 105 -1.79 30.42 -0.38
CA GLY A 105 -0.86 31.42 0.11
C GLY A 105 -1.04 31.71 1.61
N LEU A 106 -0.14 32.52 2.14
CA LEU A 106 -0.17 32.94 3.56
C LEU A 106 -0.72 34.35 3.75
N HIS A 107 -1.15 35.00 2.66
CA HIS A 107 -1.54 36.40 2.70
C HIS A 107 -2.76 36.55 3.60
N ASP A 108 -2.61 37.37 4.63
CA ASP A 108 -3.64 37.70 5.63
C ASP A 108 -4.09 36.54 6.54
N GLN A 109 -3.35 35.42 6.60
CA GLN A 109 -3.62 34.33 7.53
C GLN A 109 -2.93 34.55 8.88
N THR A 110 -3.62 34.22 9.98
CA THR A 110 -3.01 34.28 11.32
C THR A 110 -2.04 33.12 11.52
N ASP A 111 -1.12 33.26 12.49
CA ASP A 111 -0.18 32.20 12.80
C ASP A 111 -0.92 30.95 13.32
N GLU A 112 -1.98 31.13 14.10
CA GLU A 112 -2.83 30.05 14.61
C GLU A 112 -3.50 29.26 13.47
N HIS A 113 -4.05 29.95 12.48
CA HIS A 113 -4.65 29.28 11.32
C HIS A 113 -3.58 28.51 10.52
N CYS A 114 -2.41 29.12 10.33
CA CYS A 114 -1.30 28.45 9.67
C CYS A 114 -0.85 27.19 10.43
N LEU A 115 -0.89 27.22 11.76
CA LEU A 115 -0.57 26.08 12.61
C LEU A 115 -1.57 24.92 12.44
N GLU A 116 -2.86 25.23 12.41
CA GLU A 116 -3.93 24.24 12.18
C GLU A 116 -3.78 23.55 10.82
N ILE A 117 -3.55 24.34 9.76
CA ILE A 117 -3.33 23.82 8.42
C ILE A 117 -2.03 23.02 8.34
N ALA A 118 -0.93 23.51 8.93
CA ALA A 118 0.34 22.80 8.95
C ALA A 118 0.24 21.43 9.63
N SER A 119 -0.46 21.36 10.77
CA SER A 119 -0.75 20.09 11.46
C SER A 119 -1.54 19.13 10.57
N SER A 120 -2.59 19.64 9.91
CA SER A 120 -3.43 18.85 8.98
C SER A 120 -2.61 18.30 7.81
N VAL A 121 -1.76 19.14 7.19
CA VAL A 121 -0.83 18.75 6.13
C VAL A 121 0.09 17.62 6.59
N ARG A 122 0.67 17.73 7.79
CA ARG A 122 1.54 16.68 8.35
C ARG A 122 0.79 15.36 8.53
N VAL A 123 -0.43 15.39 9.06
CA VAL A 123 -1.23 14.18 9.28
C VAL A 123 -1.55 13.49 7.96
N VAL A 124 -2.04 14.23 6.96
CA VAL A 124 -2.37 13.68 5.63
C VAL A 124 -1.13 13.12 4.93
N LEU A 125 0.00 13.83 4.98
CA LEU A 125 1.26 13.34 4.42
C LEU A 125 1.75 12.06 5.11
N GLY A 126 1.51 11.96 6.43
CA GLY A 126 1.83 10.77 7.22
C GLY A 126 1.03 9.56 6.80
N GLU A 127 -0.30 9.72 6.73
CA GLU A 127 -1.22 8.68 6.32
C GLU A 127 -0.95 8.20 4.89
N LEU A 128 -0.74 9.13 3.94
CA LEU A 128 -0.35 8.76 2.57
C LEU A 128 0.95 7.94 2.55
N SER A 129 1.95 8.36 3.34
CA SER A 129 3.20 7.60 3.43
C SER A 129 3.01 6.20 3.98
N GLU A 130 2.09 6.00 4.93
CA GLU A 130 1.81 4.68 5.50
C GLU A 130 1.10 3.79 4.49
N ARG A 131 0.08 4.32 3.79
CA ARG A 131 -0.62 3.61 2.72
C ARG A 131 0.31 3.18 1.59
N LEU A 132 1.21 4.06 1.17
CA LEU A 132 2.24 3.72 0.18
C LEU A 132 3.13 2.58 0.67
N ALA A 133 3.61 2.65 1.91
CA ALA A 133 4.46 1.61 2.49
C ALA A 133 3.72 0.26 2.58
N GLN A 134 2.46 0.28 3.01
CA GLN A 134 1.63 -0.92 3.13
C GLN A 134 1.31 -1.53 1.76
N ALA A 135 0.93 -0.71 0.78
CA ALA A 135 0.63 -1.19 -0.57
C ALA A 135 1.87 -1.77 -1.27
N LEU A 136 3.06 -1.20 -1.01
CA LEU A 136 4.31 -1.70 -1.57
C LEU A 136 4.92 -2.87 -0.79
N LYS A 137 4.43 -3.19 0.41
CA LYS A 137 4.96 -4.27 1.23
C LYS A 137 4.93 -5.60 0.49
N ASP A 138 6.06 -6.31 0.48
CA ASP A 138 6.12 -7.64 -0.11
C ASP A 138 5.27 -8.63 0.69
N GLU A 139 4.39 -9.32 -0.01
CA GLU A 139 3.48 -10.31 0.57
C GLU A 139 4.05 -11.73 0.47
N ALA A 140 5.33 -11.91 0.14
CA ALA A 140 5.93 -13.23 -0.03
C ALA A 140 5.72 -14.13 1.20
N GLU A 141 5.91 -13.59 2.41
CA GLU A 141 5.67 -14.32 3.66
C GLU A 141 4.18 -14.62 3.89
N LEU A 142 3.30 -13.66 3.58
CA LEU A 142 1.84 -13.83 3.67
C LEU A 142 1.34 -14.89 2.69
N ASN A 143 1.76 -14.83 1.43
CA ASN A 143 1.43 -15.79 0.38
C ASN A 143 1.91 -17.20 0.76
N ASN A 144 3.13 -17.32 1.27
CA ASN A 144 3.64 -18.60 1.77
C ASN A 144 2.80 -19.14 2.94
N ALA A 145 2.37 -18.28 3.87
CA ALA A 145 1.50 -18.67 4.97
C ALA A 145 0.10 -19.11 4.46
N LEU A 146 -0.50 -18.36 3.54
CA LEU A 146 -1.78 -18.69 2.92
C LEU A 146 -1.72 -20.03 2.19
N SER A 147 -0.70 -20.27 1.36
CA SER A 147 -0.52 -21.54 0.66
C SER A 147 -0.40 -22.72 1.63
N LYS A 148 0.33 -22.56 2.75
CA LYS A 148 0.45 -23.60 3.79
C LYS A 148 -0.90 -23.91 4.45
N LEU A 149 -1.69 -22.88 4.79
CA LEU A 149 -3.00 -23.05 5.43
C LEU A 149 -4.02 -23.68 4.48
N MET A 150 -4.02 -23.29 3.20
CA MET A 150 -4.86 -23.91 2.17
C MET A 150 -4.52 -25.39 1.99
N GLY A 151 -3.23 -25.72 1.86
CA GLY A 151 -2.79 -27.12 1.75
C GLY A 151 -3.16 -27.98 2.97
N ALA A 152 -3.06 -27.43 4.19
CA ALA A 152 -3.45 -28.13 5.42
C ALA A 152 -4.97 -28.36 5.52
N ARG A 153 -5.78 -27.42 5.00
CA ARG A 153 -7.24 -27.57 4.90
C ARG A 153 -7.60 -28.68 3.90
N ASP A 154 -6.99 -28.67 2.72
CA ASP A 154 -7.29 -29.64 1.67
C ASP A 154 -6.84 -31.06 2.05
N ALA A 155 -5.71 -31.20 2.76
CA ALA A 155 -5.25 -32.48 3.31
C ALA A 155 -6.19 -33.07 4.38
N LYS A 156 -6.96 -32.25 5.10
CA LYS A 156 -7.99 -32.70 6.04
C LYS A 156 -9.33 -33.06 5.38
N ALA A 157 -9.57 -32.59 4.16
CA ALA A 157 -10.85 -32.77 3.45
C ALA A 157 -10.92 -34.10 2.66
N VAL A 158 -9.80 -34.79 2.44
CA VAL A 158 -9.78 -36.10 1.77
C VAL A 158 -10.22 -37.20 2.75
N PRO A 159 -11.37 -37.87 2.54
CA PRO A 159 -11.71 -39.06 3.31
C PRO A 159 -10.75 -40.18 2.90
N ARG A 160 -10.10 -40.82 3.88
CA ARG A 160 -9.30 -42.04 3.64
C ARG A 160 -10.21 -43.18 3.20
N ILE A 161 -10.48 -43.29 1.89
CA ILE A 161 -11.05 -44.49 1.30
C ILE A 161 -9.89 -45.37 0.88
N GLY A 162 -9.74 -46.51 1.55
CA GLY A 162 -8.89 -47.61 1.07
C GLY A 162 -7.88 -48.14 2.09
N ALA A 163 -8.36 -48.82 3.14
CA ALA A 163 -7.59 -49.92 3.70
C ALA A 163 -8.04 -51.21 2.99
N SER A 164 -7.18 -51.66 2.08
CA SER A 164 -7.23 -52.92 1.34
C SER A 164 -7.50 -54.11 2.25
N ARG A 165 -8.46 -54.97 1.86
CA ARG A 165 -8.63 -56.33 2.41
C ARG A 165 -8.39 -57.34 1.29
N ALA A 166 -7.13 -57.49 0.93
CA ALA A 166 -6.63 -58.63 0.15
C ALA A 166 -5.79 -59.48 1.09
N GLU A 167 -6.42 -60.44 1.77
CA GLU A 167 -5.75 -61.56 2.44
C GLU A 167 -6.83 -62.56 2.85
N GLN A 168 -7.11 -63.52 1.96
CA GLN A 168 -7.69 -64.82 2.29
C GLN A 168 -7.57 -65.73 1.06
N GLU A 169 -6.35 -66.20 0.83
CA GLU A 169 -6.13 -67.47 0.16
C GLU A 169 -5.16 -68.29 1.02
N THR A 170 -5.28 -69.61 0.95
CA THR A 170 -4.47 -70.65 1.61
C THR A 170 -4.94 -71.13 3.00
N ASN A 171 -5.94 -72.02 3.01
CA ASN A 171 -5.82 -73.21 3.85
C ASN A 171 -6.48 -74.46 3.22
N ARG A 172 -5.61 -75.31 2.68
CA ARG A 172 -5.65 -76.80 2.70
C ARG A 172 -6.67 -77.54 1.84
N THR A 173 -6.16 -77.94 0.68
CA THR A 173 -6.27 -79.29 0.13
C THR A 173 -5.65 -80.34 1.06
N SER A 174 -6.46 -81.33 1.49
CA SER A 174 -6.07 -82.72 1.87
C SER A 174 -7.34 -83.43 2.37
N GLY A 175 -7.79 -84.61 1.93
CA GLY A 175 -7.28 -85.64 1.03
C GLY A 175 -8.48 -86.42 0.44
N ALA A 176 -8.36 -86.97 -0.77
CA ALA A 176 -7.89 -88.33 -1.05
C ALA A 176 -9.01 -89.40 -1.00
N ALA A 177 -9.48 -89.73 -2.21
CA ALA A 177 -9.70 -91.06 -2.81
C ALA A 177 -10.28 -92.26 -2.02
N GLY A 178 -11.21 -92.96 -2.70
CA GLY A 178 -11.58 -94.38 -2.54
C GLY A 178 -13.08 -94.57 -2.23
N SER A 179 -13.86 -95.51 -2.74
CA SER A 179 -13.69 -96.64 -3.67
C SER A 179 -15.09 -97.18 -4.00
N SER A 180 -15.28 -97.66 -5.25
CA SER A 180 -16.14 -98.78 -5.70
C SER A 180 -17.48 -99.11 -5.00
N ARG A 181 -18.61 -98.99 -5.71
CA ARG A 181 -19.32 -100.04 -6.46
C ARG A 181 -20.67 -99.52 -6.96
#